data_AF-A0A9P6ZBH9-F1
#
_entry.id   AF-A0A9P6ZBH9-F1
#
_cell.length_a   1.000
_cell.length_b   1.000
_cell.length_c   1.000
_cell.angle_alpha   90.00
_cell.angle_beta   90.00
_cell.angle_gamma   90.00
#
_symmetry.space_group_name_H-M   'P 1'
#
loop_
_entity.id
_entity.type
_entity.pdbx_description
1 polymer ?
#
loop_
_entity_poly.entity_id
_entity_poly.type
_entity_poly.pdbx_seq_one_letter_code
_entity_poly.pdbx_strand_id
1 'polypeptide(L)'
;MLIYPFAIQFTFKYFEDYPISDRGSGLRRGILIGAILNAAAGCIRWLGAIASPFGYFILFLGQTIAALAQVFMLPIPPQLAVAWFPKDEINIATSIAVSANNLGIGVGCALTPLMVQQSTSERDIPNLLLIQFIMCLSVLGLIWISFKKSPPYWRHMMIGMNSAEQSIKLWKQKEFIYMIGAYGIIMGGQCAIITLLAQILIPPFRLVMNEKYIGVLGAMMLLGGSIASISVGYYLDKTLKYRKSCTLLALFSALTSLGLSVSIEASSLAGVVITCIGFGFASYAIAPAIFQFASELFYPISEIIPTGYLFTGGNIGGVILVALMGWSEDRDNQFSMRWPMNCLTMAMFASVYMMYQVKGTLKRTAQATLHTSSR
;
A
#
# COMPACT_ATOMS: atom_id res chain seq x y z
N MET A 1 -6.35 -8.47 2.00
CA MET A 1 -7.29 -7.37 2.33
C MET A 1 -8.15 -7.67 3.55
N LEU A 2 -8.91 -8.77 3.60
CA LEU A 2 -9.86 -9.02 4.71
C LEU A 2 -9.23 -9.32 6.08
N ILE A 3 -8.14 -10.09 6.12
CA ILE A 3 -7.48 -10.48 7.39
C ILE A 3 -6.77 -9.29 8.06
N TYR A 4 -6.23 -8.38 7.25
CA TYR A 4 -5.32 -7.32 7.70
C TYR A 4 -5.95 -6.38 8.75
N PRO A 5 -7.16 -5.82 8.55
CA PRO A 5 -7.85 -4.99 9.54
C PRO A 5 -7.94 -5.58 10.95
N PHE A 6 -8.14 -6.89 11.04
CA PHE A 6 -8.34 -7.58 12.32
C PHE A 6 -7.01 -8.03 12.93
N ALA A 7 -6.02 -8.38 12.10
CA ALA A 7 -4.76 -8.94 12.56
C ALA A 7 -3.73 -7.88 12.98
N ILE A 8 -3.76 -6.68 12.39
CA ILE A 8 -2.68 -5.68 12.53
C ILE A 8 -2.41 -5.28 13.99
N GLN A 9 -3.47 -5.11 14.79
CA GLN A 9 -3.33 -4.67 16.19
C GLN A 9 -2.54 -5.66 17.04
N PHE A 10 -2.65 -6.96 16.74
CA PHE A 10 -1.91 -7.99 17.45
C PHE A 10 -0.44 -8.05 17.05
N THR A 11 -0.05 -7.44 15.93
CA THR A 11 1.33 -7.45 15.46
C THR A 11 2.20 -6.39 16.13
N PHE A 12 1.62 -5.27 16.58
CA PHE A 12 2.38 -4.14 17.11
C PHE A 12 3.28 -4.51 18.31
N LYS A 13 2.82 -5.40 19.18
CA LYS A 13 3.61 -5.91 20.32
C LYS A 13 4.93 -6.58 19.90
N TYR A 14 5.00 -7.14 18.70
CA TYR A 14 6.22 -7.79 18.20
C TYR A 14 7.27 -6.79 17.73
N PHE A 15 6.86 -5.55 17.46
CA PHE A 15 7.73 -4.46 17.06
C PHE A 15 8.20 -3.58 18.23
N GLU A 16 7.70 -3.83 19.44
CA GLU A 16 8.16 -3.15 20.65
C GLU A 16 9.58 -3.59 21.01
N ASP A 17 10.44 -2.60 21.26
CA ASP A 17 11.74 -2.82 21.90
C ASP A 17 11.50 -3.04 23.41
N TYR A 18 12.05 -4.13 23.95
CA TYR A 18 12.05 -4.34 25.40
C TYR A 18 13.17 -3.53 26.06
N PRO A 19 13.01 -3.04 27.30
CA PRO A 19 13.98 -2.18 27.98
C PRO A 19 15.40 -2.76 28.10
N ILE A 20 15.53 -4.09 28.05
CA ILE A 20 16.79 -4.84 28.24
C ILE A 20 17.39 -5.27 26.88
N SER A 21 16.70 -5.01 25.76
CA SER A 21 17.10 -5.50 24.44
C SER A 21 17.94 -4.47 23.67
N ASP A 22 18.78 -4.96 22.75
CA ASP A 22 19.51 -4.11 21.81
C ASP A 22 18.54 -3.19 21.04
N ARG A 23 18.99 -1.96 20.79
CA ARG A 23 18.23 -0.95 20.03
C ARG A 23 17.77 -1.53 18.69
N GLY A 24 16.49 -1.42 18.37
CA GLY A 24 15.92 -1.90 17.11
C GLY A 24 15.67 -3.40 17.02
N SER A 25 15.74 -4.11 18.15
CA SER A 25 15.43 -5.55 18.20
C SER A 25 13.97 -5.87 17.89
N GLY A 26 13.03 -4.99 18.24
CA GLY A 26 11.61 -5.10 17.92
C GLY A 26 11.38 -5.03 16.41
N LEU A 27 12.03 -4.07 15.73
CA LEU A 27 11.97 -3.97 14.27
C LEU A 27 12.50 -5.25 13.61
N ARG A 28 13.68 -5.73 14.02
CA ARG A 28 14.25 -6.99 13.51
C ARG A 28 13.31 -8.18 13.73
N ARG A 29 12.74 -8.32 14.92
CA ARG A 29 11.80 -9.40 15.27
C ARG A 29 10.60 -9.42 14.34
N GLY A 30 9.92 -8.28 14.17
CA GLY A 30 8.72 -8.21 13.33
C GLY A 30 9.01 -8.51 11.85
N ILE A 31 10.13 -8.01 11.31
CA ILE A 31 10.56 -8.30 9.93
C ILE A 31 10.86 -9.79 9.74
N LEU A 32 11.59 -10.41 10.68
CA LEU A 32 11.91 -11.83 10.61
C LEU A 32 10.66 -12.71 10.71
N ILE A 33 9.71 -12.39 11.60
CA ILE A 33 8.44 -13.11 11.69
C ILE A 33 7.70 -13.04 10.35
N GLY A 34 7.58 -11.85 9.75
CA GLY A 34 6.97 -11.67 8.44
C GLY A 34 7.66 -12.50 7.34
N ALA A 35 8.99 -12.46 7.28
CA ALA A 35 9.76 -13.19 6.28
C ALA A 35 9.66 -14.72 6.44
N ILE A 36 9.74 -15.23 7.68
CA ILE A 36 9.58 -16.66 8.00
C ILE A 36 8.19 -17.14 7.62
N LEU A 37 7.13 -16.40 8.00
CA LEU A 37 5.77 -16.75 7.63
C LEU A 37 5.58 -16.76 6.12
N ASN A 38 6.18 -15.81 5.40
CA ASN A 38 6.07 -15.75 3.94
C ASN A 38 6.82 -16.89 3.24
N ALA A 39 7.99 -17.30 3.75
CA ALA A 39 8.72 -18.47 3.26
C ALA A 39 7.96 -19.77 3.56
N ALA A 40 7.41 -19.92 4.77
CA ALA A 40 6.57 -21.05 5.14
C ALA A 40 5.32 -21.13 4.25
N ALA A 41 4.67 -20.00 3.98
CA ALA A 41 3.54 -19.92 3.06
C ALA A 41 3.91 -20.37 1.64
N GLY A 42 5.07 -19.94 1.12
CA GLY A 42 5.59 -20.40 -0.17
C GLY A 42 5.81 -21.90 -0.22
N CYS A 43 6.43 -22.46 0.82
CA CYS A 43 6.66 -23.91 0.95
C CYS A 43 5.34 -24.69 0.96
N ILE A 44 4.39 -24.28 1.80
CA ILE A 44 3.08 -24.92 1.92
C ILE A 44 2.33 -24.85 0.59
N ARG A 45 2.34 -23.71 -0.10
CA ARG A 45 1.71 -23.59 -1.42
C ARG A 45 2.35 -24.53 -2.45
N TRP A 46 3.67 -24.65 -2.46
CA TRP A 46 4.36 -25.58 -3.34
C TRP A 46 4.00 -27.05 -3.03
N LEU A 47 3.96 -27.45 -1.76
CA LEU A 47 3.53 -28.80 -1.35
C LEU A 47 2.05 -29.08 -1.72
N GLY A 48 1.22 -28.05 -1.72
CA GLY A 48 -0.19 -28.12 -2.12
C GLY A 48 -0.43 -28.11 -3.63
N ALA A 49 0.62 -28.01 -4.45
CA ALA A 49 0.54 -27.95 -5.91
C ALA A 49 0.23 -29.31 -6.55
N ILE A 50 -0.76 -30.02 -6.02
CA ILE A 50 -1.23 -31.33 -6.47
C ILE A 50 -2.69 -31.17 -6.89
N ALA A 51 -3.06 -31.68 -8.06
CA ALA A 51 -4.42 -31.63 -8.60
C ALA A 51 -5.38 -32.56 -7.81
N SER A 52 -5.70 -32.16 -6.58
CA SER A 52 -6.60 -32.90 -5.68
C SER A 52 -7.33 -31.93 -4.74
N PRO A 53 -8.50 -32.30 -4.19
CA PRO A 53 -9.18 -31.51 -3.16
C PRO A 53 -8.29 -31.23 -1.96
N PHE A 54 -7.45 -32.19 -1.57
CA PHE A 54 -6.48 -32.03 -0.49
C PHE A 54 -5.42 -30.96 -0.83
N GLY A 55 -4.87 -30.99 -2.05
CA GLY A 55 -3.94 -29.97 -2.54
C GLY A 55 -4.54 -28.55 -2.51
N TYR A 56 -5.82 -28.42 -2.89
CA TYR A 56 -6.54 -27.15 -2.78
C TYR A 56 -6.59 -26.60 -1.34
N PHE A 57 -6.91 -27.44 -0.35
CA PHE A 57 -6.91 -27.01 1.05
C PHE A 57 -5.51 -26.60 1.54
N ILE A 58 -4.46 -27.30 1.11
CA ILE A 58 -3.08 -26.93 1.44
C ILE A 58 -2.71 -25.58 0.81
N LEU A 59 -3.06 -25.36 -0.46
CA LEU A 59 -2.85 -24.07 -1.14
C LEU A 59 -3.55 -22.93 -0.40
N PHE A 60 -4.80 -23.16 0.02
CA PHE A 60 -5.58 -22.19 0.77
C PHE A 60 -4.96 -21.87 2.14
N LEU A 61 -4.46 -22.89 2.84
CA LEU A 61 -3.72 -22.72 4.09
C LEU A 61 -2.47 -21.85 3.88
N GLY A 62 -1.68 -22.17 2.85
CA GLY A 62 -0.48 -21.39 2.51
C GLY A 62 -0.82 -19.94 2.15
N GLN A 63 -1.90 -19.69 1.40
CA GLN A 63 -2.37 -18.34 1.08
C GLN A 63 -2.82 -17.57 2.34
N THR A 64 -3.44 -18.25 3.29
CA THR A 64 -3.84 -17.66 4.57
C THR A 64 -2.62 -17.24 5.40
N ILE A 65 -1.58 -18.07 5.43
CA ILE A 65 -0.31 -17.75 6.11
C ILE A 65 0.40 -16.59 5.41
N ALA A 66 0.41 -16.53 4.07
CA ALA A 66 0.94 -15.38 3.32
C ALA A 66 0.20 -14.08 3.67
N ALA A 67 -1.13 -14.15 3.81
CA ALA A 67 -1.93 -12.99 4.22
C ALA A 67 -1.59 -12.52 5.64
N LEU A 68 -1.29 -13.44 6.58
CA LEU A 68 -0.80 -13.09 7.91
C LEU A 68 0.61 -12.49 7.87
N ALA A 69 1.50 -13.03 7.03
CA ALA A 69 2.84 -12.48 6.83
C ALA A 69 2.80 -11.02 6.35
N GLN A 70 1.89 -10.71 5.44
CA GLN A 70 1.71 -9.36 4.89
C GLN A 70 1.41 -8.31 5.97
N VAL A 71 0.74 -8.71 7.08
CA VAL A 71 0.41 -7.82 8.20
C VAL A 71 1.66 -7.29 8.91
N PHE A 72 2.70 -8.13 9.01
CA PHE A 72 3.99 -7.71 9.56
C PHE A 72 4.79 -6.87 8.56
N MET A 73 4.57 -7.04 7.26
CA MET A 73 5.45 -6.47 6.24
C MET A 73 5.06 -5.05 5.80
N LEU A 74 3.76 -4.78 5.62
CA LEU A 74 3.30 -3.51 5.04
C LEU A 74 3.62 -2.25 5.87
N PRO A 75 3.54 -2.24 7.22
CA PRO A 75 3.80 -1.03 8.01
C PRO A 75 5.28 -0.69 8.21
N ILE A 76 6.21 -1.57 7.81
CA ILE A 76 7.65 -1.42 8.05
C ILE A 76 8.28 -0.17 7.41
N PRO A 77 7.96 0.23 6.16
CA PRO A 77 8.79 1.16 5.40
C PRO A 77 9.13 2.48 6.13
N PRO A 78 8.18 3.19 6.77
CA PRO A 78 8.50 4.42 7.51
C PRO A 78 9.44 4.16 8.69
N GLN A 79 9.13 3.16 9.51
CA GLN A 79 9.94 2.80 10.67
C GLN A 79 11.36 2.38 10.27
N LEU A 80 11.49 1.62 9.19
CA LEU A 80 12.78 1.23 8.64
C LEU A 80 13.57 2.46 8.18
N ALA A 81 12.93 3.38 7.46
CA ALA A 81 13.54 4.61 6.98
C ALA A 81 14.10 5.44 8.14
N VAL A 82 13.33 5.62 9.20
CA VAL A 82 13.76 6.41 10.37
C VAL A 82 14.85 5.73 11.20
N ALA A 83 14.88 4.40 11.22
CA ALA A 83 15.90 3.64 11.93
C ALA A 83 17.26 3.63 11.20
N TRP A 84 17.25 3.59 9.87
CA TRP A 84 18.46 3.32 9.07
C TRP A 84 18.97 4.48 8.23
N PHE A 85 18.15 5.48 7.93
CA PHE A 85 18.52 6.59 7.05
C PHE A 85 18.61 7.92 7.80
N PRO A 86 19.46 8.85 7.33
CA PRO A 86 19.52 10.20 7.85
C PRO A 86 18.20 10.96 7.59
N LYS A 87 17.98 12.06 8.32
CA LYS A 87 16.72 12.83 8.29
C LYS A 87 16.30 13.26 6.88
N ASP A 88 17.28 13.59 6.04
CA ASP A 88 17.07 14.15 4.71
C ASP A 88 16.78 13.09 3.65
N GLU A 89 16.74 11.80 4.02
CA GLU A 89 16.49 10.67 3.12
C GLU A 89 15.33 9.76 3.59
N ILE A 90 14.62 10.14 4.66
CA ILE A 90 13.55 9.32 5.24
C ILE A 90 12.39 9.15 4.26
N ASN A 91 11.98 10.23 3.58
CA ASN A 91 10.81 10.19 2.71
C ASN A 91 11.11 9.44 1.41
N ILE A 92 12.28 9.65 0.79
CA ILE A 92 12.71 8.90 -0.38
C ILE A 92 12.88 7.41 -0.05
N ALA A 93 13.51 7.04 1.07
CA ALA A 93 13.67 5.65 1.48
C ALA A 93 12.31 4.94 1.68
N THR A 94 11.36 5.62 2.33
CA THR A 94 9.99 5.12 2.49
C THR A 94 9.29 4.95 1.15
N SER A 95 9.44 5.93 0.25
CA SER A 95 8.80 5.91 -1.07
C SER A 95 9.35 4.79 -1.95
N ILE A 96 10.65 4.53 -1.91
CA ILE A 96 11.28 3.40 -2.61
C ILE A 96 10.70 2.08 -2.09
N ALA A 97 10.67 1.89 -0.76
CA ALA A 97 10.18 0.65 -0.16
C ALA A 97 8.69 0.40 -0.42
N VAL A 98 7.83 1.43 -0.34
CA VAL A 98 6.40 1.31 -0.69
C VAL A 98 6.22 1.03 -2.18
N SER A 99 7.01 1.69 -3.04
CA SER A 99 6.95 1.46 -4.50
C SER A 99 7.43 0.06 -4.88
N ALA A 100 8.43 -0.49 -4.18
CA ALA A 100 8.89 -1.86 -4.39
C ALA A 100 7.78 -2.91 -4.15
N ASN A 101 6.90 -2.68 -3.17
CA ASN A 101 5.73 -3.53 -2.96
C ASN A 101 4.78 -3.49 -4.18
N ASN A 102 4.48 -2.29 -4.69
CA ASN A 102 3.60 -2.12 -5.85
C ASN A 102 4.21 -2.75 -7.12
N LEU A 103 5.51 -2.54 -7.36
CA LEU A 103 6.22 -3.16 -8.48
C LEU A 103 6.26 -4.68 -8.36
N GLY A 104 6.45 -5.22 -7.15
CA GLY A 104 6.40 -6.65 -6.89
C GLY A 104 5.05 -7.28 -7.27
N ILE A 105 3.94 -6.59 -6.96
CA ILE A 105 2.60 -7.00 -7.41
C ILE A 105 2.54 -7.04 -8.94
N GLY A 106 3.01 -5.98 -9.61
CA GLY A 106 3.05 -5.92 -11.08
C GLY A 106 3.86 -7.06 -11.72
N VAL A 107 5.05 -7.35 -11.17
CA VAL A 107 5.88 -8.47 -11.61
C VAL A 107 5.16 -9.81 -11.41
N GLY A 108 4.52 -10.03 -10.26
CA GLY A 108 3.75 -11.25 -10.01
C GLY A 108 2.58 -11.45 -10.98
N CYS A 109 1.85 -10.37 -11.28
CA CYS A 109 0.76 -10.37 -12.25
C CYS A 109 1.24 -10.65 -13.68
N ALA A 110 2.40 -10.13 -14.08
CA ALA A 110 2.98 -10.36 -15.40
C ALA A 110 3.63 -11.74 -15.54
N LEU A 111 4.31 -12.22 -14.50
CA LEU A 111 5.06 -13.48 -14.52
C LEU A 111 4.12 -14.69 -14.63
N THR A 112 2.98 -14.65 -13.94
CA THR A 112 2.01 -15.75 -13.91
C THR A 112 1.56 -16.21 -15.32
N PRO A 113 1.02 -15.34 -16.20
CA PRO A 113 0.60 -15.74 -17.55
C PRO A 113 1.77 -16.04 -18.50
N LEU A 114 2.98 -15.54 -18.23
CA LEU A 114 4.17 -15.89 -19.02
C LEU A 114 4.68 -17.29 -18.71
N MET A 115 4.54 -17.74 -17.47
CA MET A 115 5.03 -19.03 -17.01
C MET A 115 3.99 -20.14 -17.06
N VAL A 116 2.70 -19.81 -16.90
CA VAL A 116 1.62 -20.80 -16.83
C VAL A 116 0.84 -20.79 -18.13
N GLN A 117 1.00 -21.84 -18.92
CA GLN A 117 0.20 -22.07 -20.13
C GLN A 117 -0.87 -23.12 -19.85
N GLN A 118 -2.03 -23.01 -20.50
CA GLN A 118 -3.15 -23.91 -20.25
C GLN A 118 -2.82 -25.38 -20.56
N SER A 119 -2.02 -25.62 -21.60
CA SER A 119 -1.58 -26.96 -22.03
C SER A 119 -0.57 -27.62 -21.09
N THR A 120 0.19 -26.86 -20.30
CA THR A 120 1.29 -27.35 -19.44
C THR A 120 1.09 -27.01 -17.96
N SER A 121 -0.12 -26.59 -17.60
CA SER A 121 -0.49 -26.09 -16.27
C SER A 121 -0.15 -27.04 -15.12
N GLU A 122 -0.25 -28.36 -15.33
CA GLU A 122 0.12 -29.38 -14.33
C GLU A 122 1.59 -29.30 -13.91
N ARG A 123 2.48 -28.87 -14.81
CA ARG A 123 3.92 -28.71 -14.54
C ARG A 123 4.27 -27.26 -14.20
N ASP A 124 3.64 -26.31 -14.87
CA ASP A 124 3.97 -24.89 -14.75
C ASP A 124 3.59 -24.31 -13.38
N ILE A 125 2.43 -24.70 -12.84
CA ILE A 125 1.96 -24.21 -11.54
C ILE A 125 2.92 -24.63 -10.40
N PRO A 126 3.27 -25.93 -10.23
CA PRO A 126 4.27 -26.33 -9.23
C PRO A 126 5.62 -25.62 -9.40
N ASN A 127 6.09 -25.44 -10.64
CA ASN A 127 7.34 -24.75 -10.92
C ASN A 127 7.30 -23.27 -10.51
N LEU A 128 6.22 -22.56 -10.83
CA LEU A 128 6.03 -21.17 -10.43
C LEU A 128 6.00 -21.04 -8.90
N LEU A 129 5.30 -21.95 -8.22
CA LEU A 129 5.22 -21.95 -6.75
C LEU A 129 6.57 -22.28 -6.10
N LEU A 130 7.35 -23.18 -6.70
CA LEU A 130 8.72 -23.46 -6.26
C LEU A 130 9.62 -22.24 -6.40
N ILE A 131 9.54 -21.52 -7.53
CA ILE A 131 10.29 -20.28 -7.74
C ILE A 131 9.89 -19.22 -6.71
N GLN A 132 8.60 -19.04 -6.46
CA GLN A 132 8.11 -18.13 -5.42
C GLN A 132 8.66 -18.51 -4.04
N PHE A 133 8.69 -19.80 -3.70
CA PHE A 133 9.27 -20.29 -2.46
C PHE A 133 10.77 -19.98 -2.35
N ILE A 134 11.55 -20.26 -3.40
CA ILE A 134 12.99 -19.97 -3.45
C ILE A 134 13.25 -18.46 -3.31
N MET A 135 12.46 -17.61 -3.95
CA MET A 135 12.55 -16.15 -3.81
C MET A 135 12.28 -15.71 -2.37
N CYS A 136 11.23 -16.23 -1.72
CA CYS A 136 10.95 -15.95 -0.32
C CYS A 136 12.10 -16.40 0.61
N LEU A 137 12.67 -17.57 0.36
CA LEU A 137 13.80 -18.10 1.14
C LEU A 137 15.06 -17.26 0.97
N SER A 138 15.32 -16.80 -0.26
CA SER A 138 16.44 -15.91 -0.57
C SER A 138 16.30 -14.56 0.16
N VAL A 139 15.11 -13.97 0.15
CA VAL A 139 14.81 -12.73 0.89
C VAL A 139 14.95 -12.93 2.40
N LEU A 140 14.49 -14.07 2.94
CA LEU A 140 14.68 -14.40 4.36
C LEU A 140 16.18 -14.46 4.72
N GLY A 141 17.01 -15.10 3.88
CA GLY A 141 18.46 -15.12 4.06
C GLY A 141 19.08 -13.72 4.04
N LEU A 142 18.69 -12.87 3.09
CA LEU A 142 19.15 -11.48 3.00
C LEU A 142 18.77 -10.65 4.23
N ILE A 143 17.53 -10.79 4.72
CA ILE A 143 17.05 -10.11 5.93
C ILE A 143 17.85 -10.59 7.15
N TRP A 144 18.08 -11.90 7.27
CA TRP A 144 18.83 -12.48 8.38
C TRP A 144 20.25 -11.90 8.50
N ILE A 145 20.92 -11.72 7.35
CA ILE A 145 22.26 -11.14 7.28
C ILE A 145 22.22 -9.63 7.53
N SER A 146 21.32 -8.91 6.85
CA SER A 146 21.30 -7.44 6.86
C SER A 146 20.90 -6.85 8.21
N PHE A 147 19.95 -7.46 8.91
CA PHE A 147 19.46 -6.99 10.21
C PHE A 147 20.25 -7.51 11.41
N LYS A 148 21.43 -8.11 11.20
CA LYS A 148 22.33 -8.47 12.31
C LYS A 148 22.92 -7.23 12.99
N LYS A 149 23.09 -6.14 12.25
CA LYS A 149 23.62 -4.87 12.75
C LYS A 149 22.49 -4.01 13.37
N SER A 150 22.76 -3.40 14.52
CA SER A 150 21.83 -2.45 15.12
C SER A 150 21.69 -1.19 14.26
N PRO A 151 20.47 -0.63 14.14
CA PRO A 151 20.20 0.56 13.33
C PRO A 151 21.03 1.77 13.79
N PRO A 152 21.68 2.50 12.86
CA PRO A 152 22.56 3.62 13.17
C PRO A 152 21.84 4.85 13.74
N TYR A 153 20.59 5.09 13.34
CA TYR A 153 19.84 6.32 13.69
C TYR A 153 18.67 6.06 14.65
N TRP A 154 18.72 4.99 15.46
CA TRP A 154 17.64 4.63 16.37
C TRP A 154 17.30 5.76 17.36
N ARG A 155 16.07 6.30 17.27
CA ARG A 155 15.58 7.36 18.16
C ARG A 155 14.63 6.77 19.18
N HIS A 156 14.73 7.27 20.42
CA HIS A 156 13.89 6.85 21.52
C HIS A 156 12.41 7.09 21.19
N MET A 157 11.67 6.01 20.91
CA MET A 157 10.21 5.99 21.04
C MET A 157 9.85 6.23 22.52
N MET A 158 8.61 6.65 22.80
CA MET A 158 8.12 6.87 24.18
C MET A 158 8.48 5.69 25.09
N ILE A 159 9.49 5.90 25.94
CA ILE A 159 9.86 4.95 26.97
C ILE A 159 8.67 4.90 27.94
N GLY A 160 8.02 3.73 28.07
CA GLY A 160 7.00 3.48 29.08
C GLY A 160 5.54 3.37 28.61
N MET A 161 5.23 3.52 27.31
CA MET A 161 3.88 3.23 26.77
C MET A 161 3.91 2.01 25.85
N ASN A 162 3.09 1.01 26.16
CA ASN A 162 2.89 -0.14 25.27
C ASN A 162 2.15 0.26 23.98
N SER A 163 2.20 -0.58 22.96
CA SER A 163 1.55 -0.34 21.66
C SER A 163 0.03 -0.16 21.76
N ALA A 164 -0.63 -0.80 22.73
CA ALA A 164 -2.07 -0.66 22.94
C ALA A 164 -2.43 0.76 23.41
N GLU A 165 -1.69 1.33 24.36
CA GLU A 165 -1.88 2.69 24.85
C GLU A 165 -1.57 3.72 23.76
N GLN A 166 -0.51 3.50 22.98
CA GLN A 166 -0.19 4.34 21.81
C GLN A 166 -1.34 4.33 20.79
N SER A 167 -1.93 3.16 20.53
CA SER A 167 -3.07 2.99 19.63
C SER A 167 -4.31 3.73 20.13
N ILE A 168 -4.65 3.59 21.42
CA ILE A 168 -5.80 4.30 22.02
C ILE A 168 -5.60 5.82 21.93
N LYS A 169 -4.38 6.30 22.21
CA LYS A 169 -4.05 7.73 22.10
C LYS A 169 -4.21 8.25 20.68
N LEU A 170 -3.80 7.46 19.68
CA LEU A 170 -3.90 7.78 18.26
C LEU A 170 -5.36 7.89 17.81
N TRP A 171 -6.21 6.91 18.18
CA TRP A 171 -7.64 6.90 17.82
C TRP A 171 -8.43 8.05 18.45
N LYS A 172 -7.94 8.66 19.53
CA LYS A 172 -8.54 9.87 20.13
C LYS A 172 -8.21 11.15 19.34
N GLN A 173 -7.25 11.14 18.41
CA GLN A 173 -6.88 12.30 17.60
C GLN A 173 -7.84 12.43 16.41
N LYS A 174 -8.52 13.57 16.28
CA LYS A 174 -9.47 13.82 15.17
C LYS A 174 -8.77 13.85 13.83
N GLU A 175 -7.54 14.37 13.81
CA GLU A 175 -6.65 14.45 12.65
C GLU A 175 -6.36 13.06 12.09
N PHE A 176 -6.20 12.06 12.97
CA PHE A 176 -5.96 10.69 12.55
C PHE A 176 -7.20 10.07 11.90
N ILE A 177 -8.40 10.34 12.45
CA ILE A 177 -9.67 9.87 11.88
C ILE A 177 -9.90 10.46 10.48
N TYR A 178 -9.59 11.74 10.27
CA TYR A 178 -9.65 12.33 8.93
C TYR A 178 -8.63 11.71 7.97
N MET A 179 -7.42 11.45 8.45
CA MET A 179 -6.35 10.86 7.63
C MET A 179 -6.65 9.41 7.21
N ILE A 180 -7.15 8.58 8.12
CA ILE A 180 -7.54 7.19 7.81
C ILE A 180 -8.73 7.13 6.86
N GLY A 181 -9.73 8.01 7.03
CA GLY A 181 -10.87 8.06 6.11
C GLY A 181 -10.47 8.56 4.72
N ALA A 182 -9.64 9.59 4.63
CA ALA A 182 -9.12 10.07 3.35
C ALA A 182 -8.31 8.98 2.63
N TYR A 183 -7.34 8.37 3.31
CA TYR A 183 -6.52 7.32 2.72
C TYR A 183 -7.33 6.07 2.37
N GLY A 184 -8.33 5.71 3.18
CA GLY A 184 -9.26 4.63 2.91
C GLY A 184 -10.01 4.83 1.60
N ILE A 185 -10.54 6.03 1.36
CA ILE A 185 -11.21 6.36 0.10
C ILE A 185 -10.21 6.38 -1.06
N ILE A 186 -9.05 7.02 -0.92
CA ILE A 186 -8.03 7.13 -1.98
C ILE A 186 -7.51 5.76 -2.41
N MET A 187 -7.04 4.95 -1.46
CA MET A 187 -6.53 3.61 -1.75
C MET A 187 -7.65 2.69 -2.24
N GLY A 188 -8.86 2.83 -1.68
CA GLY A 188 -10.00 2.03 -2.11
C GLY A 188 -10.45 2.36 -3.53
N GLY A 189 -10.47 3.64 -3.90
CA GLY A 189 -10.73 4.10 -5.26
C GLY A 189 -9.65 3.64 -6.23
N GLN A 190 -8.39 3.67 -5.80
CA GLN A 190 -7.29 3.10 -6.57
C GLN A 190 -7.49 1.62 -6.84
N CYS A 191 -7.83 0.83 -5.81
CA CYS A 191 -8.12 -0.59 -5.98
C CYS A 191 -9.31 -0.84 -6.89
N ALA A 192 -10.38 -0.06 -6.75
CA ALA A 192 -11.59 -0.20 -7.56
C ALA A 192 -11.32 0.10 -9.04
N ILE A 193 -10.69 1.22 -9.37
CA ILE A 193 -10.38 1.59 -10.76
C ILE A 193 -9.44 0.57 -11.39
N ILE A 194 -8.38 0.13 -10.70
CA ILE A 194 -7.42 -0.82 -11.27
C ILE A 194 -8.04 -2.21 -11.45
N THR A 195 -8.79 -2.70 -10.46
CA THR A 195 -9.40 -4.04 -10.51
C THR A 195 -10.51 -4.12 -11.56
N LEU A 196 -11.33 -3.08 -11.65
CA LEU A 196 -12.47 -3.01 -12.55
C LEU A 196 -12.15 -2.30 -13.87
N LEU A 197 -10.86 -2.03 -14.16
CA LEU A 197 -10.45 -1.24 -15.32
C LEU A 197 -11.01 -1.79 -16.63
N ALA A 198 -10.98 -3.13 -16.78
CA ALA A 198 -11.56 -3.82 -17.93
C ALA A 198 -13.08 -3.63 -18.02
N GLN A 199 -13.79 -3.75 -16.88
CA GLN A 199 -15.24 -3.57 -16.82
C GLN A 199 -15.66 -2.11 -17.09
N ILE A 200 -14.82 -1.15 -16.69
CA ILE A 200 -15.05 0.27 -16.93
C ILE A 200 -14.86 0.64 -18.41
N LEU A 201 -13.82 0.09 -19.06
CA LEU A 201 -13.36 0.58 -20.37
C LEU A 201 -13.72 -0.29 -21.57
N ILE A 202 -13.85 -1.61 -21.42
CA ILE A 202 -14.15 -2.50 -22.56
C ILE A 202 -15.58 -2.27 -23.11
N PRO A 203 -16.64 -2.20 -22.30
CA PRO A 203 -17.99 -1.99 -22.83
C PRO A 203 -18.13 -0.71 -23.69
N PRO A 204 -17.69 0.49 -23.26
CA PRO A 204 -17.82 1.70 -24.06
C PRO A 204 -16.83 1.78 -25.25
N PHE A 205 -15.68 1.08 -25.21
CA PHE A 205 -14.66 1.14 -26.25
C PHE A 205 -14.40 -0.20 -26.95
N ARG A 206 -15.41 -1.07 -27.03
CA ARG A 206 -15.27 -2.47 -27.49
C ARG A 206 -14.62 -2.65 -28.86
N LEU A 207 -14.73 -1.66 -29.74
CA LEU A 207 -14.15 -1.68 -31.09
C LEU A 207 -12.65 -1.36 -31.12
N VAL A 208 -12.12 -0.72 -30.08
CA VAL A 208 -10.75 -0.19 -30.05
C VAL A 208 -9.92 -0.80 -28.93
N MET A 209 -10.53 -1.07 -27.76
CA MET A 209 -9.85 -1.64 -26.60
C MET A 209 -10.06 -3.14 -26.52
N ASN A 210 -8.95 -3.86 -26.32
CA ASN A 210 -8.95 -5.28 -25.95
C ASN A 210 -8.30 -5.46 -24.56
N GLU A 211 -8.41 -6.66 -23.99
CA GLU A 211 -7.84 -6.96 -22.66
C GLU A 211 -6.33 -6.68 -22.56
N LYS A 212 -5.59 -6.91 -23.65
CA LYS A 212 -4.15 -6.61 -23.72
C LYS A 212 -3.88 -5.12 -23.54
N TYR A 213 -4.67 -4.26 -24.19
CA TYR A 213 -4.56 -2.81 -24.06
C TYR A 213 -4.83 -2.35 -22.63
N ILE A 214 -5.88 -2.89 -22.00
CA ILE A 214 -6.22 -2.61 -20.59
C ILE A 214 -5.08 -3.04 -19.66
N GLY A 215 -4.50 -4.21 -19.88
CA GLY A 215 -3.36 -4.70 -19.12
C GLY A 215 -2.14 -3.77 -19.23
N VAL A 216 -1.83 -3.30 -20.44
CA VAL A 216 -0.72 -2.34 -20.66
C VAL A 216 -1.02 -1.00 -19.99
N LEU A 217 -2.25 -0.49 -20.09
CA LEU A 217 -2.65 0.75 -19.43
C LEU A 217 -2.52 0.65 -17.90
N GLY A 218 -3.00 -0.44 -17.30
CA GLY A 218 -2.81 -0.71 -15.87
C GLY A 218 -1.34 -0.79 -15.46
N ALA A 219 -0.49 -1.40 -16.29
CA ALA A 219 0.96 -1.44 -16.06
C ALA A 219 1.60 -0.05 -16.13
N MET A 220 1.20 0.79 -17.09
CA MET A 220 1.69 2.17 -17.19
C MET A 220 1.29 3.01 -15.96
N MET A 221 0.06 2.85 -15.48
CA MET A 221 -0.42 3.50 -14.26
C MET A 221 0.44 3.12 -13.05
N LEU A 222 0.74 1.83 -12.89
CA LEU A 222 1.57 1.30 -11.80
C LEU A 222 3.02 1.80 -11.87
N LEU A 223 3.66 1.70 -13.04
CA LEU A 223 5.06 2.07 -13.24
C LEU A 223 5.26 3.56 -13.06
N GLY A 224 4.45 4.39 -13.72
CA GLY A 224 4.57 5.83 -13.59
C GLY A 224 4.14 6.32 -12.20
N GLY A 225 3.17 5.66 -11.57
CA GLY A 225 2.83 5.88 -10.16
C GLY A 225 3.99 5.62 -9.20
N SER A 226 4.78 4.58 -9.46
CA SER A 226 5.97 4.25 -8.67
C SER A 226 7.08 5.29 -8.82
N ILE A 227 7.29 5.81 -10.04
CA ILE A 227 8.26 6.89 -10.30
C ILE A 227 7.80 8.20 -9.64
N ALA A 228 6.51 8.53 -9.75
CA ALA A 228 5.91 9.70 -9.12
C ALA A 228 6.03 9.64 -7.59
N SER A 229 5.79 8.47 -7.00
CA SER A 229 5.97 8.19 -5.58
C SER A 229 7.38 8.51 -5.07
N ILE A 230 8.42 8.01 -5.75
CA ILE A 230 9.82 8.29 -5.40
C ILE A 230 10.13 9.79 -5.55
N SER A 231 9.64 10.41 -6.62
CA SER A 231 9.84 11.85 -6.90
C SER A 231 9.21 12.74 -5.83
N VAL A 232 7.99 12.41 -5.39
CA VAL A 232 7.30 13.09 -4.29
C VAL A 232 8.05 12.89 -2.97
N GLY A 233 8.55 11.68 -2.70
CA GLY A 233 9.41 11.39 -1.55
C GLY A 233 10.61 12.32 -1.48
N TYR A 234 11.37 12.42 -2.58
CA TYR A 234 12.51 13.33 -2.69
C TYR A 234 12.13 14.81 -2.49
N TYR A 235 11.00 15.25 -3.06
CA TYR A 235 10.50 16.61 -2.86
C TYR A 235 10.12 16.88 -1.39
N LEU A 236 9.55 15.90 -0.70
CA LEU A 236 9.14 16.02 0.70
C LEU A 236 10.33 16.05 1.66
N ASP A 237 11.42 15.33 1.36
CA ASP A 237 12.68 15.42 2.12
C ASP A 237 13.19 16.87 2.18
N LYS A 238 13.10 17.62 1.09
CA LYS A 238 13.58 19.02 1.04
C LYS A 238 12.59 20.03 1.61
N THR A 239 11.30 19.82 1.40
CA THR A 239 10.29 20.86 1.68
C THR A 239 9.54 20.66 2.98
N LEU A 240 9.40 19.42 3.44
CA LEU A 240 8.57 19.02 4.59
C LEU A 240 7.11 19.53 4.49
N LYS A 241 6.64 19.89 3.29
CA LYS A 241 5.30 20.46 3.05
C LYS A 241 4.22 19.37 2.94
N TYR A 242 4.21 18.42 3.87
CA TYR A 242 3.38 17.22 3.85
C TYR A 242 1.88 17.50 3.60
N ARG A 243 1.27 18.38 4.41
CA ARG A 243 -0.15 18.71 4.29
C ARG A 243 -0.50 19.20 2.89
N LYS A 244 0.29 20.13 2.34
CA LYS A 244 0.05 20.69 1.01
C LYS A 244 0.21 19.61 -0.07
N SER A 245 1.28 18.82 -0.02
CA SER A 245 1.52 17.75 -0.99
C SER A 245 0.42 16.68 -0.97
N CYS A 246 0.03 16.19 0.20
CA CYS A 246 -1.03 15.18 0.31
C CYS A 246 -2.39 15.71 -0.15
N THR A 247 -2.76 16.96 0.18
CA THR A 247 -4.00 17.57 -0.31
C THR A 247 -3.97 17.78 -1.82
N LEU A 248 -2.84 18.21 -2.40
CA LEU A 248 -2.71 18.39 -3.85
C LEU A 248 -2.77 17.06 -4.60
N LEU A 249 -2.12 16.01 -4.10
CA LEU A 249 -2.18 14.67 -4.68
C LEU A 249 -3.60 14.08 -4.58
N ALA A 250 -4.31 14.31 -3.47
CA ALA A 250 -5.70 13.89 -3.32
C ALA A 250 -6.61 14.63 -4.31
N LEU A 251 -6.42 15.94 -4.45
CA LEU A 251 -7.17 16.76 -5.41
C LEU A 251 -6.90 16.32 -6.84
N PHE A 252 -5.63 16.07 -7.19
CA PHE A 252 -5.27 15.60 -8.51
C PHE A 252 -5.84 14.20 -8.80
N SER A 253 -5.87 13.31 -7.82
CA SER A 253 -6.55 12.00 -7.91
C SER A 253 -8.06 12.17 -8.16
N ALA A 254 -8.72 13.08 -7.44
CA ALA A 254 -10.15 13.35 -7.63
C ALA A 254 -10.47 13.95 -9.01
N LEU A 255 -9.65 14.91 -9.47
CA LEU A 255 -9.82 15.55 -10.78
C LEU A 255 -9.58 14.56 -11.93
N THR A 256 -8.59 13.69 -11.81
CA THR A 256 -8.32 12.64 -12.82
C THR A 256 -9.40 11.56 -12.82
N SER A 257 -9.98 11.20 -11.65
CA SER A 257 -11.16 10.34 -11.57
C SER A 257 -12.38 10.97 -12.27
N LEU A 258 -12.65 12.26 -12.02
CA LEU A 258 -13.72 12.99 -12.71
C LEU A 258 -13.45 13.06 -14.22
N GLY A 259 -12.22 13.38 -14.59
CA GLY A 259 -11.78 13.45 -15.99
C GLY A 259 -11.94 12.11 -16.70
N LEU A 260 -11.70 10.99 -16.01
CA LEU A 260 -11.92 9.65 -16.55
C LEU A 260 -13.41 9.43 -16.86
N SER A 261 -14.31 9.70 -15.91
CA SER A 261 -15.76 9.60 -16.12
C SER A 261 -16.22 10.45 -17.30
N VAL A 262 -15.79 11.71 -17.36
CA VAL A 262 -16.13 12.64 -18.46
C VAL A 262 -15.54 12.18 -19.80
N SER A 263 -14.31 11.64 -19.81
CA SER A 263 -13.67 11.17 -21.05
C SER A 263 -14.37 9.94 -21.63
N ILE A 264 -14.89 9.06 -20.77
CA ILE A 264 -15.68 7.90 -21.18
C ILE A 264 -17.01 8.38 -21.79
N GLU A 265 -17.71 9.31 -21.13
CA GLU A 265 -18.96 9.88 -21.66
C GLU A 265 -18.74 10.63 -22.99
N ALA A 266 -17.62 11.34 -23.12
CA ALA A 266 -17.23 12.01 -24.36
C ALA A 266 -16.68 11.07 -25.45
N SER A 267 -16.60 9.76 -25.18
CA SER A 267 -16.02 8.75 -26.08
C SER A 267 -14.59 9.08 -26.55
N SER A 268 -13.81 9.80 -25.71
CA SER A 268 -12.46 10.25 -26.04
C SER A 268 -11.40 9.29 -25.52
N LEU A 269 -10.83 8.48 -26.41
CA LEU A 269 -9.77 7.53 -26.07
C LEU A 269 -8.54 8.22 -25.46
N ALA A 270 -8.11 9.33 -26.06
CA ALA A 270 -6.96 10.09 -25.57
C ALA A 270 -7.21 10.64 -24.16
N GLY A 271 -8.43 11.14 -23.89
CA GLY A 271 -8.84 11.61 -22.57
C GLY A 271 -8.78 10.49 -21.53
N VAL A 272 -9.28 9.30 -21.86
CA VAL A 272 -9.22 8.11 -20.99
C VAL A 272 -7.78 7.74 -20.64
N VAL A 273 -6.89 7.66 -21.63
CA VAL A 273 -5.49 7.28 -21.39
C VAL A 273 -4.78 8.32 -20.50
N ILE A 274 -4.94 9.60 -20.79
CA ILE A 274 -4.33 10.70 -20.01
C ILE A 274 -4.83 10.67 -18.57
N THR A 275 -6.14 10.50 -18.37
CA THR A 275 -6.76 10.53 -17.03
C THR A 275 -6.44 9.28 -16.23
N CYS A 276 -6.39 8.09 -16.84
CA CYS A 276 -5.91 6.86 -16.19
C CYS A 276 -4.46 7.00 -15.72
N ILE A 277 -3.55 7.45 -16.60
CA ILE A 277 -2.14 7.63 -16.25
C ILE A 277 -1.99 8.68 -15.14
N GLY A 278 -2.68 9.81 -15.25
CA GLY A 278 -2.69 10.86 -14.24
C GLY A 278 -3.21 10.37 -12.88
N PHE A 279 -4.28 9.58 -12.89
CA PHE A 279 -4.82 8.95 -11.69
C PHE A 279 -3.82 7.99 -11.06
N GLY A 280 -3.14 7.16 -11.85
CA GLY A 280 -2.05 6.31 -11.38
C GLY A 280 -0.93 7.11 -10.71
N PHE A 281 -0.49 8.21 -11.34
CA PHE A 281 0.58 9.05 -10.79
C PHE A 281 0.20 9.62 -9.41
N ALA A 282 -1.01 10.14 -9.29
CA ALA A 282 -1.49 10.77 -8.08
C ALA A 282 -1.75 9.76 -6.93
N SER A 283 -2.46 8.68 -7.24
CA SER A 283 -2.92 7.69 -6.26
C SER A 283 -1.78 6.86 -5.67
N TYR A 284 -0.79 6.47 -6.47
CA TYR A 284 0.37 5.75 -5.95
C TYR A 284 1.32 6.64 -5.16
N ALA A 285 1.51 7.90 -5.57
CA ALA A 285 2.45 8.81 -4.93
C ALA A 285 2.01 9.29 -3.54
N ILE A 286 0.70 9.26 -3.27
CA ILE A 286 0.15 9.77 -2.01
C ILE A 286 0.39 8.81 -0.83
N ALA A 287 0.54 7.51 -1.08
CA ALA A 287 0.67 6.50 -0.02
C ALA A 287 1.90 6.73 0.89
N PRO A 288 3.14 6.77 0.37
CA PRO A 288 4.30 7.02 1.23
C PRO A 288 4.30 8.45 1.82
N ALA A 289 3.75 9.43 1.10
CA ALA A 289 3.61 10.80 1.59
C ALA A 289 2.70 10.89 2.83
N ILE A 290 1.55 10.19 2.83
CA ILE A 290 0.64 10.13 3.97
C ILE A 290 1.27 9.38 5.14
N PHE A 291 1.99 8.27 4.90
CA PHE A 291 2.63 7.51 5.98
C PHE A 291 3.67 8.34 6.73
N GLN A 292 4.48 9.11 6.00
CA GLN A 292 5.44 10.02 6.61
C GLN A 292 4.77 11.22 7.26
N PHE A 293 3.70 11.75 6.65
CA PHE A 293 2.92 12.82 7.27
C PHE A 293 2.33 12.37 8.62
N ALA A 294 1.79 11.15 8.69
CA ALA A 294 1.28 10.57 9.94
C ALA A 294 2.40 10.44 10.99
N SER A 295 3.57 9.96 10.57
CA SER A 295 4.73 9.77 11.44
C SER A 295 5.24 11.10 12.01
N GLU A 296 5.25 12.17 11.21
CA GLU A 296 5.59 13.53 11.68
C GLU A 296 4.56 14.12 12.65
N LEU A 297 3.27 13.92 12.36
CA LEU A 297 2.17 14.55 13.08
C LEU A 297 1.89 13.89 14.44
N PHE A 298 2.04 12.57 14.51
CA PHE A 298 1.72 11.77 15.69
C PHE A 298 2.95 11.35 16.50
N TYR A 299 4.14 11.87 16.16
CA TYR A 299 5.34 11.73 16.98
C TYR A 299 5.05 12.12 18.44
N PRO A 300 5.56 11.39 19.46
CA PRO A 300 6.50 10.25 19.42
C PRO A 300 5.87 8.83 19.37
N ILE A 301 4.69 8.65 18.76
CA ILE A 301 4.11 7.31 18.53
C ILE A 301 4.97 6.53 17.52
N SER A 302 5.14 5.22 17.71
CA SER A 302 5.84 4.34 16.76
C SER A 302 5.24 4.47 15.36
N GLU A 303 6.06 4.60 14.32
CA GLU A 303 5.61 4.85 12.95
C GLU A 303 4.82 3.67 12.35
N ILE A 304 5.02 2.48 12.91
CA ILE A 304 4.32 1.24 12.54
C ILE A 304 2.82 1.34 12.85
N ILE A 305 2.44 1.98 13.96
CA ILE A 305 1.05 2.03 14.43
C ILE A 305 0.15 2.84 13.48
N PRO A 306 0.43 4.14 13.20
CA PRO A 306 -0.40 4.91 12.28
C PRO A 306 -0.35 4.34 10.88
N THR A 307 0.81 3.88 10.40
CA THR A 307 0.93 3.25 9.07
C THR A 307 0.11 1.96 8.97
N GLY A 308 0.14 1.13 10.01
CA GLY A 308 -0.64 -0.09 10.10
C GLY A 308 -2.14 0.17 10.01
N TYR A 309 -2.64 1.12 10.80
CA TYR A 309 -4.04 1.52 10.74
C TYR A 309 -4.44 2.21 9.44
N LEU A 310 -3.54 2.98 8.81
CA LEU A 310 -3.79 3.54 7.47
C LEU A 310 -3.99 2.42 6.45
N PHE A 311 -3.14 1.39 6.42
CA PHE A 311 -3.38 0.21 5.59
C PHE A 311 -4.68 -0.52 5.94
N THR A 312 -5.11 -0.53 7.20
CA THR A 312 -6.45 -1.04 7.57
C THR A 312 -7.55 -0.23 6.91
N GLY A 313 -7.51 1.09 7.00
CA GLY A 313 -8.46 1.98 6.31
C GLY A 313 -8.46 1.76 4.79
N GLY A 314 -7.26 1.66 4.19
CA GLY A 314 -7.09 1.36 2.77
C GLY A 314 -7.70 0.03 2.35
N ASN A 315 -7.39 -1.05 3.07
CA ASN A 315 -7.92 -2.39 2.77
C ASN A 315 -9.45 -2.46 2.93
N ILE A 316 -10.02 -1.83 3.96
CA ILE A 316 -11.47 -1.74 4.15
C ILE A 316 -12.09 -0.96 2.99
N GLY A 317 -11.53 0.22 2.67
CA GLY A 317 -11.97 1.03 1.54
C GLY A 317 -11.91 0.29 0.22
N GLY A 318 -10.84 -0.47 -0.04
CA GLY A 318 -10.68 -1.30 -1.24
C GLY A 318 -11.75 -2.38 -1.35
N VAL A 319 -11.97 -3.16 -0.29
CA VAL A 319 -13.01 -4.21 -0.29
C VAL A 319 -14.39 -3.59 -0.53
N ILE A 320 -14.74 -2.54 0.21
CA ILE A 320 -16.06 -1.90 0.11
C ILE A 320 -16.28 -1.29 -1.27
N LEU A 321 -15.34 -0.46 -1.76
CA LEU A 321 -15.52 0.24 -3.04
C LEU A 321 -15.49 -0.70 -4.23
N VAL A 322 -14.61 -1.71 -4.26
CA VAL A 322 -14.60 -2.73 -5.31
C VAL A 322 -15.93 -3.50 -5.32
N ALA A 323 -16.42 -3.93 -4.16
CA ALA A 323 -17.65 -4.69 -4.06
C ALA A 323 -18.88 -3.86 -4.45
N LEU A 324 -18.99 -2.63 -3.94
CA LEU A 324 -20.09 -1.73 -4.28
C LEU A 324 -20.12 -1.41 -5.76
N MET A 325 -18.96 -1.08 -6.34
CA MET A 325 -18.89 -0.77 -7.76
C MET A 325 -19.28 -1.96 -8.63
N GLY A 326 -18.75 -3.15 -8.33
CA GLY A 326 -19.08 -4.37 -9.05
C GLY A 326 -20.56 -4.78 -8.91
N TRP A 327 -21.17 -4.58 -7.74
CA TRP A 327 -22.59 -4.87 -7.53
C TRP A 327 -23.52 -3.88 -8.25
N SER A 328 -23.11 -2.61 -8.35
CA SER A 328 -23.85 -1.57 -9.06
C SER A 328 -23.58 -1.52 -10.57
N GLU A 329 -22.91 -2.54 -11.13
CA GLU A 329 -22.72 -2.66 -12.57
C GLU A 329 -24.07 -2.81 -13.27
N ASP A 330 -24.38 -1.88 -14.17
CA ASP A 330 -25.60 -1.93 -14.98
C ASP A 330 -25.24 -2.33 -16.41
N ARG A 331 -25.49 -3.59 -16.76
CA ARG A 331 -25.10 -4.15 -18.07
C ARG A 331 -26.01 -3.71 -19.21
N ASP A 332 -27.13 -3.07 -18.91
CA ASP A 332 -28.09 -2.61 -19.92
C ASP A 332 -27.66 -1.28 -20.56
N ASN A 333 -26.69 -0.59 -19.95
CA ASN A 333 -26.13 0.66 -20.43
C ASN A 333 -24.81 0.46 -21.21
N GLN A 334 -24.59 1.25 -22.27
CA GLN A 334 -23.31 1.22 -23.02
C GLN A 334 -22.10 1.55 -22.14
N PHE A 335 -22.29 2.43 -21.15
CA PHE A 335 -21.32 2.66 -20.08
C PHE A 335 -21.82 2.00 -18.79
N SER A 336 -21.47 0.74 -18.60
CA SER A 336 -22.00 -0.09 -17.50
C SER A 336 -21.65 0.39 -16.10
N MET A 337 -20.54 1.14 -15.98
CA MET A 337 -20.01 1.62 -14.71
C MET A 337 -20.31 3.11 -14.43
N ARG A 338 -21.28 3.71 -15.12
CA ARG A 338 -21.55 5.15 -15.04
C ARG A 338 -21.87 5.64 -13.62
N TRP A 339 -22.90 5.06 -13.00
CA TRP A 339 -23.31 5.40 -11.63
C TRP A 339 -22.19 5.14 -10.60
N PRO A 340 -21.58 3.94 -10.55
CA PRO A 340 -20.47 3.70 -9.64
C PRO A 340 -19.28 4.64 -9.82
N MET A 341 -18.96 5.05 -11.05
CA MET A 341 -17.86 6.00 -11.30
C MET A 341 -18.16 7.41 -10.80
N ASN A 342 -19.40 7.86 -10.94
CA ASN A 342 -19.82 9.15 -10.38
C ASN A 342 -19.81 9.13 -8.85
N CYS A 343 -20.31 8.04 -8.24
CA CYS A 343 -20.22 7.83 -6.79
C CYS A 343 -18.78 7.81 -6.28
N LEU A 344 -17.88 7.10 -6.98
CA LEU A 344 -16.48 7.08 -6.63
C LEU A 344 -15.86 8.47 -6.72
N THR A 345 -16.17 9.22 -7.77
CA THR A 345 -15.66 10.58 -7.96
C THR A 345 -16.09 11.51 -6.82
N MET A 346 -17.36 11.43 -6.38
CA MET A 346 -17.82 12.18 -5.21
C MET A 346 -17.06 11.78 -3.94
N ALA A 347 -16.83 10.48 -3.73
CA ALA A 347 -16.04 9.99 -2.61
C ALA A 347 -14.58 10.49 -2.67
N MET A 348 -13.97 10.54 -3.87
CA MET A 348 -12.64 11.12 -4.07
C MET A 348 -12.60 12.59 -3.65
N PHE A 349 -13.58 13.41 -4.00
CA PHE A 349 -13.64 14.80 -3.52
C PHE A 349 -13.84 14.89 -1.99
N ALA A 350 -14.62 13.99 -1.39
CA ALA A 350 -14.73 13.91 0.06
C ALA A 350 -13.36 13.61 0.72
N SER A 351 -12.53 12.76 0.11
CA SER A 351 -11.17 12.49 0.59
C SER A 351 -10.27 13.73 0.57
N VAL A 352 -10.45 14.62 -0.41
CA VAL A 352 -9.73 15.92 -0.48
C VAL A 352 -10.09 16.78 0.71
N TYR A 353 -11.38 16.90 1.01
CA TYR A 353 -11.86 17.64 2.16
C TYR A 353 -11.31 17.07 3.47
N MET A 354 -11.37 15.75 3.65
CA MET A 354 -10.83 15.07 4.83
C MET A 354 -9.32 15.31 4.97
N MET A 355 -8.55 15.17 3.89
CA MET A 355 -7.10 15.44 3.89
C MET A 355 -6.79 16.91 4.23
N TYR A 356 -7.60 17.85 3.74
CA TYR A 356 -7.46 19.27 4.07
C TYR A 356 -7.71 19.57 5.56
N GLN A 357 -8.61 18.82 6.22
CA GLN A 357 -8.90 18.95 7.65
C GLN A 357 -7.81 18.38 8.56
N VAL A 358 -6.85 17.62 8.02
CA VAL A 358 -5.66 17.18 8.78
C VAL A 358 -4.76 18.39 9.04
N LYS A 359 -5.06 19.10 10.13
CA LYS A 359 -4.31 20.27 10.60
C LYS A 359 -3.39 19.83 11.73
N GLY A 360 -2.20 20.43 11.80
CA GLY A 360 -1.34 20.30 12.96
C GLY A 360 0.11 20.65 12.65
N THR A 361 0.88 20.81 13.71
CA THR A 361 2.32 21.08 13.63
C THR A 361 3.08 19.75 13.48
N LEU A 362 4.14 19.77 12.67
CA LEU A 362 5.01 18.62 12.48
C LEU A 362 5.85 18.43 13.75
N LYS A 363 5.37 17.55 14.66
CA LYS A 363 5.94 17.39 16.01
C LYS A 363 7.37 16.85 15.95
N ARG A 364 7.65 15.90 15.05
CA ARG A 364 9.01 15.33 14.87
C ARG A 364 10.00 16.39 14.40
N THR A 365 9.64 17.18 13.41
CA THR A 365 10.45 18.32 12.94
C THR A 365 10.63 19.39 14.03
N ALA A 366 9.56 19.78 14.73
CA ALA A 366 9.62 20.80 15.77
C ALA A 366 10.57 20.43 16.93
N GLN A 367 10.56 19.15 17.36
CA GLN A 367 11.45 18.67 18.41
C GLN A 367 12.92 18.64 17.97
N ALA A 368 13.20 18.37 16.68
CA ALA A 368 14.56 18.41 16.16
C ALA A 368 15.15 19.82 16.22
N THR A 369 14.36 20.85 15.89
CA THR A 369 14.79 22.26 15.91
C THR A 369 15.10 22.75 17.33
N LEU A 370 14.34 22.30 18.33
CA LEU A 370 14.56 22.64 19.74
C LEU A 370 15.90 22.11 20.28
N HIS A 371 16.33 20.91 19.84
CA HIS A 371 17.62 20.35 20.25
C HIS A 371 18.83 21.01 19.57
N THR A 372 18.64 21.61 18.38
CA THR A 372 19.70 22.36 17.69
C THR A 372 19.84 23.78 18.21
N SER A 373 18.80 24.39 18.78
CA SER A 373 18.89 25.74 19.39
C SER A 373 19.40 25.73 20.84
N SER A 374 19.46 24.56 21.47
CA SER A 374 19.94 24.39 22.86
C SER A 374 21.42 23.96 22.93
N ARG A 375 22.13 23.96 21.81
CA ARG A 375 23.58 23.77 21.68
C ARG A 375 24.16 25.00 21.03
#